data_AF-A0A6L6IK54-F1
#
_entry.id   AF-A0A6L6IK54-F1
#
_cell.length_a   1.000
_cell.length_b   1.000
_cell.length_c   1.000
_cell.angle_alpha   90.00
_cell.angle_beta   90.00
_cell.angle_gamma   90.00
#
_symmetry.space_group_name_H-M   'P 1'
#
loop_
_entity.id
_entity.type
_entity.pdbx_description
1 polymer ?
#
loop_
_entity_poly.entity_id
_entity_poly.type
_entity_poly.pdbx_seq_one_letter_code
_entity_poly.pdbx_strand_id
1 'polypeptide(L)'
;MNDEGFKMTNFIYDTKEIMTLAWKRARESFADYEGERTLRQCFKTSLRIIWSRARADMEKAIELAKCRAKAVQQKRYKELLSVATENGLNHGKSWTCTSNDALVRNGIPAEWIGLEICYVYND
;
A
#
# COMPACT_ATOMS: atom_id res chain seq x y z
N MET A 1 -28.64 2.97 8.50
CA MET A 1 -27.90 3.44 7.32
C MET A 1 -26.88 2.36 7.04
N ASN A 2 -27.00 1.71 5.88
CA ASN A 2 -26.44 0.38 5.62
C ASN A 2 -24.92 0.37 5.79
N ASP A 3 -24.47 -0.59 6.60
CA ASP A 3 -23.10 -1.00 6.80
C ASP A 3 -22.63 -1.68 5.50
N GLU A 4 -22.36 -0.88 4.46
CA GLU A 4 -21.61 -1.35 3.30
C GLU A 4 -20.17 -1.53 3.72
N GLY A 5 -19.95 -2.63 4.44
CA GLY A 5 -18.65 -3.10 4.84
C GLY A 5 -17.71 -3.08 3.63
N PHE A 6 -16.64 -2.32 3.78
CA PHE A 6 -15.48 -2.23 2.89
C PHE A 6 -15.32 -3.52 2.07
N LYS A 7 -15.86 -3.53 0.85
CA LYS A 7 -15.83 -4.74 0.01
C LYS A 7 -14.36 -5.02 -0.31
N MET A 8 -13.83 -6.10 0.30
CA MET A 8 -12.54 -6.73 0.01
C MET A 8 -12.37 -7.16 -1.46
N THR A 9 -13.27 -6.78 -2.36
CA THR A 9 -13.37 -7.33 -3.71
C THR A 9 -12.26 -6.88 -4.66
N ASN A 10 -11.42 -5.92 -4.26
CA ASN A 10 -10.35 -5.39 -5.14
C ASN A 10 -8.94 -5.91 -4.83
N PHE A 11 -8.75 -6.77 -3.82
CA PHE A 11 -7.47 -7.46 -3.62
C PHE A 11 -7.55 -8.89 -4.14
N ILE A 12 -7.94 -9.03 -5.40
CA ILE A 12 -7.57 -10.21 -6.17
C ILE A 12 -6.06 -10.07 -6.33
N TYR A 13 -5.27 -10.99 -5.74
CA TYR A 13 -3.86 -11.10 -6.10
C TYR A 13 -3.78 -11.03 -7.63
N ASP A 14 -3.03 -10.10 -8.21
CA ASP A 14 -2.77 -10.16 -9.64
C ASP A 14 -1.87 -11.38 -9.87
N THR A 15 -2.51 -12.55 -9.91
CA THR A 15 -1.87 -13.84 -10.08
C THR A 15 -1.14 -13.88 -11.41
N LYS A 16 -1.60 -13.12 -12.41
CA LYS A 16 -0.92 -12.98 -13.70
C LYS A 16 0.37 -12.19 -13.53
N GLU A 17 0.36 -11.06 -12.82
CA GLU A 17 1.56 -10.29 -12.50
C GLU A 17 2.55 -11.09 -11.66
N ILE A 18 2.07 -11.72 -10.57
CA ILE A 18 2.90 -12.58 -9.70
C ILE A 18 3.56 -13.70 -10.50
N MET A 19 2.81 -14.38 -11.35
CA MET A 19 3.35 -15.45 -12.22
C MET A 19 4.34 -14.90 -13.24
N THR A 20 4.07 -13.73 -13.82
CA THR A 20 4.96 -13.08 -14.80
C THR A 20 6.29 -12.71 -14.16
N LEU A 21 6.26 -12.09 -12.97
CA LEU A 21 7.43 -11.72 -12.20
C LEU A 21 8.22 -12.94 -11.71
N ALA A 22 7.51 -14.00 -11.27
CA ALA A 22 8.14 -15.25 -10.88
C ALA A 22 8.89 -15.89 -12.05
N TRP A 23 8.30 -15.91 -13.25
CA TRP A 23 8.95 -16.42 -14.47
C TRP A 23 10.14 -15.57 -14.93
N LYS A 24 10.04 -14.24 -14.83
CA LYS A 24 11.15 -13.33 -15.12
C LYS A 24 12.35 -13.64 -14.21
N ARG A 25 12.11 -13.64 -12.89
CA ARG A 25 13.13 -13.93 -11.87
C ARG A 25 13.72 -15.34 -12.00
N ALA A 26 12.90 -16.31 -12.37
CA ALA A 26 13.34 -17.69 -12.58
C ALA A 26 14.33 -17.82 -13.74
N ARG A 27 14.08 -17.09 -14.84
CA ARG A 27 14.94 -17.07 -16.02
C ARG A 27 16.26 -16.36 -15.73
N GLU A 28 16.21 -15.22 -15.05
CA GLU A 28 17.41 -14.49 -14.58
C GLU A 28 18.25 -15.39 -13.66
N SER A 29 17.63 -15.99 -12.65
CA SER A 29 18.33 -16.87 -11.71
C SER A 29 18.86 -18.16 -12.34
N PHE A 30 18.29 -18.63 -13.45
CA PHE A 30 18.77 -19.81 -14.15
C PHE A 30 19.94 -19.48 -15.10
N ALA A 31 19.91 -18.29 -15.72
CA ALA A 31 20.99 -17.82 -16.57
C ALA A 31 22.31 -17.63 -15.81
N ASP A 32 22.23 -17.19 -14.55
CA ASP A 32 23.41 -16.91 -13.71
C ASP A 32 23.91 -18.13 -12.90
N TYR A 33 23.28 -19.31 -13.05
CA TYR A 33 23.55 -20.46 -12.17
C TYR A 33 24.43 -21.52 -12.85
N GLU A 34 25.64 -21.71 -12.35
CA GLU A 34 26.61 -22.71 -12.84
C GLU A 34 26.41 -24.12 -12.25
N GLY A 35 25.29 -24.40 -11.58
CA GLY A 35 25.02 -25.69 -10.93
C GLY A 35 23.84 -26.48 -11.52
N GLU A 36 23.55 -27.65 -10.94
CA GLU A 36 22.49 -28.58 -11.39
C GLU A 36 21.07 -28.20 -10.91
N ARG A 37 20.62 -26.96 -11.15
CA ARG A 37 19.21 -26.61 -10.94
C ARG A 37 18.48 -26.58 -12.25
N THR A 38 17.29 -27.17 -12.28
CA THR A 38 16.38 -27.02 -13.41
C THR A 38 15.67 -25.66 -13.37
N LEU A 39 15.28 -25.13 -14.53
CA LEU A 39 14.44 -23.93 -14.62
C LEU A 39 13.15 -24.07 -13.78
N ARG A 40 12.60 -25.28 -13.67
CA ARG A 40 11.42 -25.57 -12.84
C ARG A 40 11.70 -25.36 -11.34
N GLN A 41 12.87 -25.76 -10.85
CA GLN A 41 13.28 -25.51 -9.46
C GLN A 41 13.55 -24.02 -9.21
N CYS A 42 14.16 -23.31 -10.16
CA CYS A 42 14.33 -21.86 -10.11
C CYS A 42 12.98 -21.13 -10.09
N PHE A 43 12.01 -21.60 -10.89
CA PHE A 43 10.65 -21.08 -10.91
C PHE A 43 9.93 -21.30 -9.58
N LYS A 44 9.95 -22.52 -9.02
CA LYS A 44 9.33 -22.81 -7.73
C LYS A 44 9.87 -21.90 -6.62
N THR A 45 11.18 -21.68 -6.61
CA THR A 45 11.84 -20.77 -5.65
C THR A 45 11.42 -19.32 -5.88
N SER A 46 11.43 -18.86 -7.12
CA SER A 46 11.07 -17.50 -7.49
C SER A 46 9.60 -17.20 -7.19
N LEU A 47 8.70 -18.14 -7.47
CA LEU A 47 7.28 -18.02 -7.17
C LEU A 47 7.06 -17.85 -5.67
N ARG A 48 7.74 -18.63 -4.82
CA ARG A 48 7.65 -18.47 -3.37
C ARG A 48 8.08 -17.07 -2.92
N ILE A 49 9.16 -16.53 -3.49
CA ILE A 49 9.66 -15.18 -3.16
C ILE A 49 8.66 -14.10 -3.56
N ILE A 50 8.18 -14.13 -4.81
CA ILE A 50 7.25 -13.11 -5.31
C ILE A 50 5.92 -13.19 -4.57
N TRP A 51 5.42 -14.40 -4.28
CA TRP A 51 4.19 -14.59 -3.51
C TRP A 51 4.30 -13.99 -2.09
N SER A 52 5.42 -14.23 -1.40
CA SER A 52 5.65 -13.64 -0.08
C SER A 52 5.68 -12.11 -0.11
N ARG A 53 6.24 -11.51 -1.16
CA ARG A 53 6.24 -10.04 -1.34
C ARG A 53 4.83 -9.50 -1.57
N ALA A 54 4.10 -10.09 -2.52
CA ALA A 54 2.72 -9.69 -2.81
C ALA A 54 1.83 -9.78 -1.56
N ARG A 55 2.03 -10.80 -0.72
CA ARG A 55 1.33 -10.92 0.57
C ARG A 55 1.69 -9.78 1.53
N ALA A 56 2.97 -9.44 1.68
CA ALA A 56 3.40 -8.35 2.55
C ALA A 56 2.86 -6.99 2.08
N ASP A 57 2.87 -6.74 0.76
CA ASP A 57 2.32 -5.53 0.17
C ASP A 57 0.80 -5.43 0.41
N MET A 58 0.08 -6.55 0.30
CA MET A 58 -1.34 -6.63 0.62
C MET A 58 -1.62 -6.35 2.10
N GLU A 59 -0.86 -6.97 3.02
CA GLU A 59 -1.00 -6.73 4.47
C GLU A 59 -0.77 -5.25 4.80
N LYS A 60 0.22 -4.61 4.16
CA LYS A 60 0.47 -3.17 4.29
C LYS A 60 -0.68 -2.32 3.75
N ALA A 61 -1.24 -2.67 2.59
CA ALA A 61 -2.36 -1.97 1.99
C ALA A 61 -3.64 -2.07 2.85
N ILE A 62 -3.90 -3.25 3.43
CA ILE A 62 -5.00 -3.45 4.39
C ILE A 62 -4.81 -2.56 5.61
N GLU A 63 -3.60 -2.50 6.17
CA GLU A 63 -3.34 -1.67 7.35
C GLU A 63 -3.50 -0.18 7.03
N LEU A 64 -3.03 0.26 5.87
CA LEU A 64 -3.26 1.63 5.39
C LEU A 64 -4.75 1.95 5.26
N ALA A 65 -5.54 1.03 4.68
CA ALA A 65 -6.98 1.20 4.56
C ALA A 65 -7.67 1.27 5.93
N LYS A 66 -7.26 0.46 6.91
CA LYS A 66 -7.76 0.54 8.29
C LYS A 66 -7.41 1.87 8.95
N CYS A 67 -6.19 2.36 8.77
CA CYS A 67 -5.78 3.67 9.26
C CYS A 67 -6.65 4.78 8.67
N ARG A 68 -6.90 4.75 7.35
CA ARG A 68 -7.81 5.70 6.68
C ARG A 68 -9.23 5.60 7.22
N ALA A 69 -9.79 4.41 7.35
CA ALA A 69 -11.15 4.21 7.88
C ALA A 69 -11.30 4.73 9.32
N LYS A 70 -10.32 4.45 10.20
CA LYS A 70 -10.29 5.01 11.57
C LYS A 70 -10.17 6.53 11.57
N ALA A 71 -9.42 7.09 10.62
CA ALA A 71 -9.27 8.53 10.50
C ALA A 71 -10.60 9.17 10.07
N VAL A 72 -11.33 8.57 9.13
CA VAL A 72 -12.66 9.06 8.70
C VAL A 72 -13.70 9.01 9.82
N GLN A 73 -13.60 8.09 10.79
CA GLN A 73 -14.48 8.10 11.97
C GLN A 73 -14.21 9.26 12.93
N GLN A 74 -13.07 9.95 12.80
CA GLN A 74 -12.78 11.14 13.59
C GLN A 74 -13.51 12.34 12.97
N LYS A 75 -14.01 13.26 13.81
CA LYS A 75 -14.57 14.56 13.38
C LYS A 75 -13.61 15.35 12.48
N ARG A 76 -12.32 15.02 12.55
CA ARG A 76 -11.26 15.59 11.73
C ARG A 76 -10.13 14.59 11.54
N TYR A 77 -9.66 14.42 10.31
CA TYR A 77 -8.46 13.65 9.99
C TYR A 77 -7.43 14.45 9.20
N LYS A 78 -6.25 13.87 8.98
CA LYS A 78 -5.20 14.45 8.15
C LYS A 78 -5.17 13.74 6.79
N GLU A 79 -5.08 14.48 5.70
CA GLU A 79 -5.02 13.98 4.33
C GLU A 79 -4.01 14.80 3.51
N LEU A 80 -3.53 14.25 2.40
CA LEU A 80 -2.74 15.01 1.42
C LEU A 80 -3.56 16.17 0.87
N LEU A 81 -2.96 17.35 0.78
CA LEU A 81 -3.66 18.53 0.25
C LEU A 81 -4.12 18.27 -1.19
N SER A 82 -3.29 17.62 -2.01
CA SER A 82 -3.63 17.26 -3.38
C SER A 82 -4.90 16.41 -3.46
N VAL A 83 -5.01 15.39 -2.62
CA VAL A 83 -6.16 14.47 -2.57
C VAL A 83 -7.41 15.19 -2.05
N ALA A 84 -7.27 16.07 -1.05
CA ALA A 84 -8.38 16.84 -0.51
C ALA A 84 -8.94 17.82 -1.54
N THR A 85 -8.08 18.52 -2.28
CA THR A 85 -8.48 19.46 -3.34
C THR A 85 -9.09 18.74 -4.54
N GLU A 86 -8.49 17.64 -5.00
CA GLU A 86 -8.98 16.85 -6.14
C GLU A 86 -10.39 16.29 -5.87
N ASN A 87 -10.64 15.81 -4.66
CA ASN A 87 -11.92 15.21 -4.28
C ASN A 87 -12.93 16.21 -3.70
N GLY A 88 -12.60 17.51 -3.64
CA GLY A 88 -13.48 18.55 -3.09
C GLY A 88 -13.84 18.35 -1.62
N LEU A 89 -12.91 17.84 -0.81
CA LEU A 89 -13.13 17.57 0.61
C LEU A 89 -13.16 18.88 1.43
N ASN A 90 -13.97 18.92 2.50
CA ASN A 90 -13.99 20.04 3.44
C ASN A 90 -12.67 20.10 4.23
N HIS A 91 -11.71 20.89 3.76
CA HIS A 91 -10.38 20.98 4.35
C HIS A 91 -10.04 22.36 4.89
N GLY A 92 -9.25 22.39 5.97
CA GLY A 92 -8.76 23.60 6.61
C GLY A 92 -7.32 23.93 6.24
N LYS A 93 -6.59 24.50 7.21
CA LYS A 93 -5.18 24.88 7.08
C LYS A 93 -4.32 23.71 6.59
N SER A 94 -3.44 23.98 5.63
CA SER A 94 -2.40 23.07 5.17
C SER A 94 -1.03 23.40 5.77
N TRP A 95 -0.16 22.40 5.83
CA TRP A 95 1.25 22.53 6.19
C TRP A 95 2.07 21.36 5.63
N THR A 96 3.40 21.53 5.56
CA THR A 96 4.30 20.44 5.15
C THR A 96 4.40 19.38 6.25
N CYS A 97 4.17 18.13 5.89
CA CYS A 97 4.25 16.99 6.79
C CYS A 97 5.68 16.80 7.31
N THR A 98 5.83 16.83 8.63
CA THR A 98 7.12 16.61 9.30
C THR A 98 7.20 15.20 9.90
N SER A 99 8.41 14.78 10.27
CA SER A 99 8.63 13.51 10.99
C SER A 99 7.78 13.42 12.27
N ASN A 100 7.53 14.55 12.95
CA ASN A 100 6.68 14.60 14.13
C ASN A 100 5.20 14.33 13.81
N ASP A 101 4.74 14.74 12.63
CA ASP A 101 3.38 14.46 12.19
C ASP A 101 3.16 12.96 11.89
N ALA A 102 4.18 12.29 11.35
CA ALA A 102 4.16 10.87 11.03
C ALA A 102 4.39 9.97 12.27
N LEU A 103 5.35 10.31 13.13
CA LEU A 103 5.83 9.44 14.21
C LEU A 103 5.11 9.67 15.55
N VAL A 104 4.70 10.91 15.86
CA VAL A 104 4.22 11.28 17.20
C VAL A 104 2.70 11.40 17.24
N ARG A 105 2.07 11.79 16.13
CA ARG A 105 0.63 12.13 16.08
C ARG A 105 -0.25 11.09 15.38
N ASN A 106 0.24 9.86 15.18
CA ASN A 106 -0.51 8.66 14.79
C ASN A 106 -1.71 8.90 13.87
N GLY A 107 -1.47 9.41 12.66
CA GLY A 107 -2.56 9.62 11.72
C GLY A 107 -2.17 9.71 10.25
N ILE A 108 -0.89 9.59 9.91
CA ILE A 108 -0.43 9.74 8.52
C ILE A 108 0.80 8.85 8.24
N PRO A 109 0.91 8.25 7.04
CA PRO A 109 2.05 7.43 6.63
C PRO A 109 3.39 8.20 6.63
N ALA A 110 4.49 7.51 6.95
CA ALA A 110 5.84 8.07 6.86
C ALA A 110 6.23 8.49 5.43
N GLU A 111 5.62 7.87 4.43
CA GLU A 111 5.80 8.20 3.01
C GLU A 111 5.31 9.62 2.66
N TRP A 112 4.54 10.25 3.54
CA TRP A 112 4.03 11.60 3.32
C TRP A 112 4.96 12.68 3.87
N ILE A 113 6.06 12.32 4.55
CA ILE A 113 7.03 13.31 5.06
C ILE A 113 7.57 14.13 3.88
N GLY A 114 7.51 15.46 4.02
CA GLY A 114 7.89 16.41 2.97
C GLY A 114 6.77 16.77 1.98
N LEU A 115 5.61 16.11 2.05
CA LEU A 115 4.42 16.46 1.25
C LEU A 115 3.52 17.45 2.00
N GLU A 116 2.72 18.24 1.27
CA GLU A 116 1.69 19.08 1.89
C GLU A 116 0.48 18.25 2.33
N ILE A 117 0.10 18.44 3.59
CA ILE A 117 -1.06 17.82 4.22
C ILE A 117 -2.00 18.89 4.77
N CYS A 118 -3.25 18.53 5.00
CA CYS A 118 -4.26 19.39 5.58
C CYS A 118 -5.13 18.62 6.58
N TYR A 119 -5.88 19.37 7.40
CA TYR A 119 -6.98 18.78 8.15
C TYR A 119 -8.23 18.71 7.28
N VAL A 120 -8.83 17.53 7.16
CA VAL A 120 -10.15 17.31 6.56
C VAL A 120 -11.17 17.11 7.68
N TYR A 121 -12.31 17.79 7.57
CA TYR A 121 -13.42 17.73 8.51
C TYR A 121 -14.51 16.84 7.93
N ASN A 122 -14.95 15.86 8.71
CA ASN A 122 -16.14 15.07 8.39
C ASN A 122 -17.30 15.71 9.16
N ASP A 123 -18.17 16.40 8.44
CA ASP A 123 -19.44 16.91 8.96
C ASP A 123 -20.43 15.77 9.21
#